data_AF-A0A0H5RGA9-F1
#
_entry.id   AF-A0A0H5RGA9-F1
#
_cell.length_a   1.000
_cell.length_b   1.000
_cell.length_c   1.000
_cell.angle_alpha   90.00
_cell.angle_beta   90.00
_cell.angle_gamma   90.00
#
_symmetry.space_group_name_H-M   'P 1'
#
loop_
_entity.id
_entity.type
_entity.pdbx_description
1 polymer ?
#
loop_
_entity_poly.entity_id
_entity_poly.type
_entity_poly.pdbx_seq_one_letter_code
_entity_poly.pdbx_strand_id
1 'polypeptide(L)'
;SLATPWLTNEIIRTEPRRLSVIVDISCEPGSAQNPFPIYQKSSFFAAPTQTLIEAQNGRCPLDLIAIPNLPSLIPLETSKQFSSQLAPLLLDLFTSEDDLVWARAKAVYSS
;
A
#
# COMPACT_ATOMS: atom_id res chain seq x y z
N SER A 1 17.72 -8.14 -9.63
CA SER A 1 16.70 -9.08 -10.12
C SER A 1 15.36 -8.37 -10.06
N LEU A 2 14.65 -8.21 -11.18
CA LEU A 2 13.27 -7.73 -11.14
C LEU A 2 12.42 -8.85 -10.53
N ALA A 3 11.69 -8.57 -9.46
CA ALA A 3 10.84 -9.56 -8.80
C ALA A 3 9.83 -10.11 -9.82
N THR A 4 9.61 -11.43 -9.83
CA THR A 4 8.58 -12.04 -10.67
C THR A 4 7.21 -11.51 -10.22
N PRO A 5 6.41 -10.92 -11.11
CA PRO A 5 5.10 -10.38 -10.74
C PRO A 5 4.18 -11.51 -10.30
N TRP A 6 3.39 -11.27 -9.26
CA TRP A 6 2.48 -12.25 -8.67
C TRP A 6 1.21 -12.42 -9.49
N LEU A 7 0.67 -11.32 -9.99
CA LEU A 7 -0.48 -11.29 -10.89
C LEU A 7 -0.13 -10.49 -12.14
N THR A 8 -0.46 -11.04 -13.30
CA THR A 8 -0.28 -10.38 -14.59
C THR A 8 -1.61 -10.18 -15.28
N ASN A 9 -1.60 -9.30 -16.28
CA ASN A 9 -2.73 -9.06 -17.17
C ASN A 9 -3.24 -10.33 -17.86
N GLU A 10 -2.35 -11.29 -18.13
CA GLU A 10 -2.69 -12.60 -18.70
C GLU A 10 -3.45 -13.45 -17.68
N ILE A 11 -2.90 -13.60 -16.47
CA ILE A 11 -3.48 -14.41 -15.39
C ILE A 11 -4.91 -13.94 -15.06
N ILE A 12 -5.13 -12.64 -14.94
CA ILE A 12 -6.46 -12.09 -14.58
C ILE A 12 -7.50 -12.26 -15.70
N ARG A 13 -7.09 -12.56 -16.94
CA ARG A 13 -8.00 -12.80 -18.08
C ARG A 13 -8.26 -14.29 -18.33
N THR A 14 -7.50 -15.19 -17.70
CA THR A 14 -7.65 -16.64 -17.87
C THR A 14 -8.92 -17.14 -17.17
N GLU A 15 -9.66 -18.01 -17.86
CA GLU A 15 -10.87 -18.64 -17.35
C GLU A 15 -10.61 -20.06 -16.81
N PRO A 16 -11.38 -20.53 -15.81
CA PRO A 16 -12.43 -19.80 -15.09
C PRO A 16 -11.85 -18.87 -14.01
N ARG A 17 -12.29 -17.59 -13.96
CA ARG A 17 -11.86 -16.64 -12.93
C ARG A 17 -12.85 -16.53 -11.76
N ARG A 18 -12.38 -16.87 -10.56
CA ARG A 18 -13.10 -16.62 -9.29
C ARG A 18 -12.75 -15.29 -8.63
N LEU A 19 -11.55 -14.75 -8.88
CA LEU A 19 -11.08 -13.49 -8.30
C LEU A 19 -11.94 -12.34 -8.81
N SER A 20 -12.62 -11.59 -7.94
CA SER A 20 -13.52 -10.49 -8.30
C SER A 20 -13.08 -9.12 -7.77
N VAL A 21 -12.31 -9.09 -6.68
CA VAL A 21 -11.79 -7.84 -6.09
C VAL A 21 -10.35 -8.04 -5.65
N ILE A 22 -9.49 -7.07 -5.94
CA ILE A 22 -8.13 -6.96 -5.44
C ILE A 22 -8.06 -5.72 -4.55
N VAL A 23 -7.45 -5.85 -3.37
CA VAL A 23 -7.10 -4.73 -2.50
C VAL A 23 -5.59 -4.71 -2.33
N ASP A 24 -4.92 -3.78 -3.00
CA ASP A 24 -3.48 -3.57 -2.89
C ASP A 24 -3.18 -2.49 -1.85
N ILE A 25 -2.82 -2.93 -0.64
CA ILE A 25 -2.46 -2.06 0.50
C ILE A 25 -1.07 -1.45 0.30
N SER A 26 -0.20 -2.13 -0.45
CA SER A 26 1.18 -1.73 -0.73
C SER A 26 1.30 -0.86 -1.98
N CYS A 27 0.18 -0.35 -2.50
CA CYS A 27 0.11 0.18 -3.85
C CYS A 27 1.19 1.24 -4.14
N GLU A 28 2.00 0.97 -5.17
CA GLU A 28 3.01 1.88 -5.69
C GLU A 28 2.84 1.97 -7.21
N PRO A 29 1.88 2.77 -7.71
CA PRO A 29 1.59 2.86 -9.14
C PRO A 29 2.80 3.38 -9.92
N GLY A 30 3.15 2.70 -11.01
CA GLY A 30 4.27 3.10 -11.87
C GLY A 30 5.66 2.63 -11.41
N SER A 31 5.76 1.99 -10.24
CA SER A 31 7.01 1.36 -9.79
C SER A 31 7.35 0.15 -10.65
N ALA A 32 8.59 0.07 -11.14
CA ALA A 32 9.09 -1.10 -11.86
C ALA A 32 9.18 -2.35 -10.96
N GLN A 33 9.10 -2.17 -9.64
CA GLN A 33 9.07 -3.26 -8.66
C GLN A 33 7.65 -3.63 -8.22
N ASN A 34 6.60 -3.02 -8.78
CA ASN A 34 5.23 -3.36 -8.41
C ASN A 34 4.94 -4.83 -8.77
N PRO A 35 4.61 -5.70 -7.80
CA PRO A 35 4.34 -7.12 -8.05
C PRO A 35 3.03 -7.36 -8.81
N PHE A 36 2.22 -6.31 -9.01
CA PHE A 36 0.92 -6.32 -9.68
C PHE A 36 0.91 -5.34 -10.87
N PRO A 37 1.61 -5.63 -11.99
CA PRO A 37 1.61 -4.81 -13.21
C PRO A 37 0.29 -4.92 -14.00
N ILE A 38 -0.83 -4.65 -13.32
CA ILE A 38 -2.21 -4.75 -13.83
C ILE A 38 -2.96 -3.41 -13.77
N TYR A 39 -2.35 -2.37 -13.19
CA TYR A 39 -2.91 -1.03 -13.09
C TYR A 39 -1.79 0.04 -13.13
N GLN A 40 -2.14 1.28 -13.46
CA GLN A 40 -1.18 2.39 -13.60
C GLN A 40 -1.43 3.56 -12.65
N LYS A 41 -2.61 3.63 -12.03
CA LYS A 41 -3.02 4.74 -11.16
C LYS A 41 -3.68 4.19 -9.91
N SER A 42 -3.41 4.81 -8.77
CA SER A 42 -4.15 4.54 -7.54
C SER A 42 -5.62 4.93 -7.68
N SER A 43 -6.48 4.23 -6.97
CA SER A 43 -7.82 4.72 -6.65
C SER A 43 -7.75 5.70 -5.47
N PHE A 44 -8.84 6.41 -5.18
CA PHE A 44 -8.89 7.39 -4.09
C PHE A 44 -10.25 7.36 -3.41
N PHE A 45 -10.40 7.94 -2.22
CA PHE A 45 -11.63 7.76 -1.42
C PHE A 45 -12.93 8.12 -2.15
N ALA A 46 -12.95 9.14 -3.02
CA ALA A 46 -14.14 9.50 -3.80
C ALA A 46 -14.39 8.59 -5.02
N ALA A 47 -13.40 7.82 -5.47
CA ALA A 47 -13.52 6.78 -6.49
C ALA A 47 -12.69 5.56 -6.04
N PRO A 48 -13.19 4.79 -5.04
CA PRO A 48 -12.37 3.85 -4.28
C PRO A 48 -12.00 2.60 -5.07
N THR A 49 -12.74 2.31 -6.14
CA THR A 49 -12.57 1.14 -7.00
C THR A 49 -12.23 1.55 -8.43
N GLN A 50 -11.31 0.83 -9.05
CA GLN A 50 -11.08 0.83 -10.49
C GLN A 50 -11.44 -0.53 -11.07
N THR A 51 -12.35 -0.56 -12.03
CA THR A 51 -12.64 -1.80 -12.78
C THR A 51 -11.50 -2.10 -13.74
N LEU A 52 -10.84 -3.25 -13.54
CA LEU A 52 -9.77 -3.75 -14.41
C LEU A 52 -10.32 -4.62 -15.54
N ILE A 53 -11.42 -5.34 -15.27
CA ILE A 53 -12.09 -6.21 -16.23
C ILE A 53 -13.60 -6.04 -16.09
N GLU A 54 -14.24 -5.67 -17.19
CA GLU A 54 -15.70 -5.55 -17.27
C GLU A 54 -16.41 -6.91 -17.17
N ALA A 55 -17.64 -6.87 -16.67
CA ALA A 55 -18.53 -8.02 -16.72
C ALA A 55 -18.85 -8.39 -18.17
N GLN A 56 -18.65 -9.66 -18.55
CA GLN A 56 -18.86 -10.15 -19.92
C GLN A 56 -19.34 -11.60 -19.89
N ASN A 57 -20.33 -11.96 -20.72
CA ASN A 57 -20.80 -13.34 -20.89
C ASN A 57 -21.10 -14.10 -19.58
N GLY A 58 -21.72 -13.42 -18.60
CA GLY A 58 -22.04 -13.99 -17.29
C GLY A 58 -20.88 -14.02 -16.29
N ARG A 59 -19.71 -13.48 -16.65
CA ARG A 59 -18.55 -13.35 -15.76
C ARG A 59 -18.65 -12.13 -14.85
N CYS A 60 -18.30 -12.31 -13.59
CA CYS A 60 -18.15 -11.20 -12.64
C CYS A 60 -17.02 -10.23 -13.08
N PRO A 61 -17.15 -8.92 -12.82
CA PRO A 61 -16.07 -7.98 -13.04
C PRO A 61 -14.83 -8.29 -12.17
N LEU A 62 -13.72 -7.64 -12.47
CA LEU A 62 -12.55 -7.58 -11.57
C LEU A 62 -12.31 -6.13 -11.18
N ASP A 63 -12.50 -5.81 -9.91
CA ASP A 63 -12.27 -4.47 -9.38
C ASP A 63 -10.98 -4.42 -8.55
N LEU A 64 -10.37 -3.24 -8.52
CA LEU A 64 -9.15 -2.94 -7.77
C LEU A 64 -9.40 -1.79 -6.79
N ILE A 65 -8.96 -1.97 -5.55
CA ILE A 65 -8.79 -0.90 -4.57
C ILE A 65 -7.28 -0.75 -4.34
N ALA A 66 -6.74 0.42 -4.67
CA ALA A 66 -5.33 0.77 -4.53
C ALA A 66 -5.21 2.21 -4.00
N ILE A 67 -5.83 2.47 -2.85
CA ILE A 67 -5.87 3.79 -2.20
C ILE A 67 -4.61 3.96 -1.35
N PRO A 68 -3.75 4.98 -1.61
CA PRO A 68 -2.59 5.25 -0.79
C PRO A 68 -3.03 5.76 0.59
N ASN A 69 -2.22 5.50 1.62
CA ASN A 69 -2.50 5.95 2.99
C ASN A 69 -3.86 5.45 3.51
N LEU A 70 -4.22 4.20 3.23
CA LEU A 70 -5.46 3.58 3.69
C LEU A 70 -5.74 3.73 5.21
N PRO A 71 -4.74 3.77 6.11
CA PRO A 71 -4.97 4.10 7.53
C PRO A 71 -5.78 5.39 7.76
N SER A 72 -5.71 6.37 6.85
CA SER A 72 -6.48 7.61 6.92
C SER A 72 -8.01 7.41 6.85
N LEU A 73 -8.50 6.21 6.53
CA LEU A 73 -9.93 5.85 6.58
C LEU A 73 -10.48 5.82 8.01
N ILE A 74 -9.62 5.55 8.99
CA ILE A 74 -9.93 5.53 10.43
C ILE A 74 -8.92 6.43 11.16
N PRO A 75 -9.01 7.77 10.93
CA PRO A 75 -7.95 8.70 11.30
C PRO A 75 -7.75 8.79 12.81
N LEU A 76 -8.80 8.60 13.62
CA LEU A 76 -8.71 8.68 15.07
C LEU A 76 -7.92 7.49 15.65
N GLU A 77 -8.28 6.28 15.24
CA GLU A 77 -7.70 5.03 15.71
C GLU A 77 -6.23 4.93 15.28
N THR A 78 -5.95 5.25 14.01
CA THR A 78 -4.60 5.17 13.46
C THR A 78 -3.68 6.24 14.05
N SER A 79 -4.17 7.46 14.27
CA SER A 79 -3.41 8.49 14.99
C SER A 79 -3.10 8.06 16.43
N LYS A 80 -4.09 7.55 17.17
CA LYS A 80 -3.88 7.07 18.54
C LYS A 80 -2.86 5.93 18.59
N GLN A 81 -2.98 4.95 17.70
CA GLN A 81 -2.06 3.82 17.64
C GLN A 81 -0.64 4.28 17.32
N PHE A 82 -0.46 5.11 16.29
CA PHE A 82 0.85 5.65 15.92
C PHE A 82 1.47 6.48 17.05
N SER A 83 0.70 7.42 17.63
CA SER A 83 1.17 8.25 18.75
C SER A 83 1.54 7.43 19.98
N SER A 84 0.83 6.35 20.29
CA SER A 84 1.16 5.49 21.44
C SER A 84 2.54 4.83 21.33
N GLN A 85 2.98 4.52 20.10
CA GLN A 85 4.29 3.93 19.83
C GLN A 85 5.39 5.00 19.73
N LEU A 86 5.04 6.18 19.19
CA LEU A 86 5.98 7.29 19.03
C LEU A 86 6.25 8.05 20.34
N ALA A 87 5.25 8.18 21.22
CA ALA A 87 5.35 9.00 22.43
C ALA A 87 6.53 8.63 23.36
N PRO A 88 6.84 7.34 23.64
CA PRO A 88 8.02 6.98 24.42
C PRO A 88 9.31 7.45 23.76
N LEU A 89 9.45 7.29 22.44
CA LEU A 89 10.64 7.72 21.69
C LEU A 89 10.82 9.24 21.76
N LEU A 90 9.72 10.01 21.72
CA LEU A 90 9.78 11.47 21.84
C LEU A 90 10.23 11.95 23.22
N LEU A 91 9.91 11.21 24.29
CA LEU A 91 10.39 11.53 25.63
C LEU A 91 11.92 11.37 25.74
N ASP A 92 12.48 10.43 24.98
CA ASP A 92 13.93 10.15 24.97
C ASP A 92 14.73 11.04 24.00
N LEU A 93 14.07 11.82 23.14
CA LEU A 93 14.69 12.66 22.10
C LEU A 93 15.78 13.64 22.59
N PHE A 94 15.75 14.01 23.87
CA PHE A 94 16.70 14.97 24.47
C PHE A 94 17.38 14.45 25.73
N THR A 95 17.23 13.16 26.07
CA THR A 95 17.74 12.62 27.32
C THR A 95 19.19 12.16 27.22
N SER A 96 19.66 11.78 26.03
CA SER A 96 21.06 11.40 25.78
C SER A 96 21.44 11.49 24.30
N GLU A 97 22.67 11.92 24.00
CA GLU A 97 23.26 11.80 22.65
C GLU A 97 23.49 10.33 22.23
N ASP A 98 23.47 9.41 23.21
CA ASP A 98 23.64 7.97 23.01
C ASP A 98 22.32 7.21 22.76
N ASP A 99 21.17 7.90 22.62
CA ASP A 99 19.94 7.21 22.22
C ASP A 99 20.09 6.65 20.81
N LEU A 100 20.17 5.31 20.74
CA LEU A 100 20.38 4.56 19.51
C LEU A 100 19.31 4.84 18.45
N VAL A 101 18.06 5.13 18.82
CA VAL A 101 16.99 5.37 17.84
C VAL A 101 17.20 6.70 17.13
N TRP A 102 17.40 7.78 17.89
CA TRP A 102 17.58 9.11 17.32
C TRP A 102 18.97 9.32 16.71
N ALA A 103 20.01 8.73 17.29
CA ALA A 103 21.35 8.72 16.69
C ALA A 103 21.36 8.02 15.33
N ARG A 104 20.67 6.87 15.19
CA ARG A 104 20.50 6.18 13.89
C ARG A 104 19.74 7.05 12.89
N ALA A 105 18.65 7.71 13.31
CA ALA A 105 17.90 8.61 12.46
C ALA A 105 18.78 9.79 11.97
N LYS A 106 19.57 10.40 12.86
CA LYS A 106 20.52 11.47 12.53
C LYS A 106 21.61 11.01 11.55
N ALA A 107 22.13 9.80 11.73
CA ALA A 107 23.15 9.23 10.86
C ALA A 107 22.64 9.05 9.42
N VAL A 108 21.40 8.56 9.25
CA VAL A 108 20.75 8.43 7.93
C VAL A 108 20.49 9.79 7.29
N TYR A 109 20.10 10.81 8.07
CA TYR A 109 19.92 12.17 7.54
C TYR A 109 21.23 12.80 7.06
N SER A 110 22.35 12.47 7.72
CA SER A 110 23.67 13.08 7.48
C SER A 110 24.51 12.34 6.44
N SER A 111 24.02 11.19 5.91
CA SER A 111 24.66 10.43 4.83
C SER A 111 24.20 10.91 3.46
#